data_AF-A0A8H5BRP5-F1
#
_entry.id   AF-A0A8H5BRP5-F1
#
_cell.length_a   1.000
_cell.length_b   1.000
_cell.length_c   1.000
_cell.angle_alpha   90.00
_cell.angle_beta   90.00
_cell.angle_gamma   90.00
#
_symmetry.space_group_name_H-M   'P 1'
#
loop_
_entity.id
_entity.type
_entity.pdbx_description
1 polymer ?
#
loop_
_entity_poly.entity_id
_entity_poly.type
_entity_poly.pdbx_seq_one_letter_code
_entity_poly.pdbx_strand_id
1 'polypeptide(L)'
;MERMFKGNWPHQSFSDFSQRSACSLSALHLDYISLSDTDLCSLLKLQPFLVELRVREIRRKDYNFARYTFDDRTVFQFQDLITPLLLTTLHAFDRGLASSSPLVPKLENLHFAADGDLFDDVLFWKMVVSRWVPNSDAGSRRENASASATGVSCLRSVKLCVLGRALREDVDLKLRHLKKAGLDFALLSNEIENER
;
A
#
# COMPACT_ATOMS: atom_id res chain seq x y z
N MET A 1 -9.74 -10.81 -19.13
CA MET A 1 -8.77 -9.83 -19.65
C MET A 1 -9.01 -8.55 -18.87
N GLU A 2 -8.19 -8.29 -17.86
CA GLU A 2 -8.28 -7.10 -17.01
C GLU A 2 -7.94 -5.86 -17.85
N ARG A 3 -8.73 -4.79 -17.70
CA ARG A 3 -8.53 -3.56 -18.47
C ARG A 3 -7.55 -2.67 -17.71
N MET A 4 -6.29 -2.69 -18.13
CA MET A 4 -5.28 -1.73 -17.64
C MET A 4 -5.69 -0.30 -18.00
N PHE A 5 -5.55 0.63 -17.05
CA PHE A 5 -5.75 2.06 -17.32
C PHE A 5 -4.65 2.59 -18.24
N LYS A 6 -5.03 3.35 -19.29
CA LYS A 6 -4.13 3.81 -20.36
C LYS A 6 -4.07 5.33 -20.52
N GLY A 7 -4.46 6.07 -19.48
CA GLY A 7 -4.47 7.54 -19.51
C GLY A 7 -3.36 8.16 -18.67
N ASN A 8 -3.14 9.45 -18.86
CA ASN A 8 -2.43 10.25 -17.86
C ASN A 8 -3.28 10.31 -16.59
N TRP A 9 -2.66 10.18 -15.43
CA TRP A 9 -3.35 10.36 -14.16
C TRP A 9 -3.93 11.78 -14.08
N PRO A 10 -5.25 11.96 -13.89
CA PRO A 10 -5.88 13.27 -13.91
C PRO A 10 -5.70 13.97 -12.55
N HIS A 11 -4.43 14.22 -12.17
CA HIS A 11 -4.05 14.75 -10.86
C HIS A 11 -4.86 16.00 -10.47
N GLN A 12 -4.96 16.97 -11.37
CA GLN A 12 -5.68 18.22 -11.10
C GLN A 12 -7.17 17.98 -10.88
N SER A 13 -7.82 17.24 -11.78
CA SER A 13 -9.25 16.96 -11.69
C SER A 13 -9.60 16.19 -10.41
N PHE A 14 -8.75 15.24 -10.01
CA PHE A 14 -8.92 14.50 -8.76
C PHE A 14 -8.73 15.41 -7.53
N SER A 15 -7.69 16.25 -7.53
CA SER A 15 -7.45 17.21 -6.46
C SER A 15 -8.60 18.19 -6.29
N ASP A 16 -9.08 18.79 -7.39
CA ASP A 16 -10.20 19.71 -7.39
C ASP A 16 -11.49 19.03 -6.92
N PHE A 17 -11.70 17.76 -7.29
CA PHE A 17 -12.84 16.98 -6.81
C PHE A 17 -12.74 16.73 -5.30
N SER A 18 -11.58 16.29 -4.80
CA SER A 18 -11.36 16.02 -3.38
C SER A 18 -11.55 17.29 -2.53
N GLN A 19 -11.06 18.44 -3.00
CA GLN A 19 -11.21 19.71 -2.30
C GLN A 19 -12.66 20.21 -2.31
N ARG A 20 -13.38 20.10 -3.44
CA ARG A 20 -14.76 20.61 -3.55
C ARG A 20 -15.79 19.72 -2.87
N SER A 21 -15.59 18.40 -2.91
CA SER A 21 -16.55 17.44 -2.37
C SER A 21 -16.53 17.36 -0.85
N ALA A 22 -15.47 17.86 -0.19
CA ALA A 22 -15.18 17.59 1.22
C ALA A 22 -15.23 16.08 1.56
N CYS A 23 -15.10 15.22 0.55
CA CYS A 23 -15.18 13.78 0.69
C CYS A 23 -13.85 13.28 1.22
N SER A 24 -13.89 12.65 2.38
CA SER A 24 -12.74 11.94 2.95
C SER A 24 -12.85 10.47 2.58
N LEU A 25 -11.99 10.00 1.68
CA LEU A 25 -11.97 8.58 1.34
C LEU A 25 -11.47 7.77 2.54
N SER A 26 -12.26 6.77 2.95
CA SER A 26 -11.85 5.79 3.94
C SER A 26 -11.19 4.57 3.28
N ALA A 27 -11.46 4.31 2.01
CA ALA A 27 -10.89 3.20 1.24
C ALA A 27 -10.44 3.66 -0.14
N LEU A 28 -9.27 3.18 -0.58
CA LEU A 28 -8.68 3.50 -1.88
C LEU A 28 -8.08 2.22 -2.47
N HIS A 29 -8.62 1.81 -3.62
CA HIS A 29 -8.17 0.62 -4.34
C HIS A 29 -7.56 1.04 -5.68
N LEU A 30 -6.29 0.67 -5.88
CA LEU A 30 -5.49 0.94 -7.06
C LEU A 30 -5.14 -0.40 -7.71
N ASP A 31 -6.06 -0.90 -8.53
CA ASP A 31 -5.91 -2.20 -9.19
C ASP A 31 -5.49 -2.00 -10.65
N TYR A 32 -4.32 -2.54 -11.01
CA TYR A 32 -3.82 -2.60 -12.39
C TYR A 32 -3.68 -1.23 -13.07
N ILE A 33 -3.34 -0.21 -12.27
CA ILE A 33 -3.04 1.13 -12.74
C ILE A 33 -1.54 1.38 -12.70
N SER A 34 -1.09 2.34 -13.50
CA SER A 34 0.28 2.84 -13.42
C SER A 34 0.25 4.30 -12.99
N LEU A 35 0.96 4.61 -11.91
CA LEU A 35 1.15 5.96 -11.40
C LEU A 35 2.63 6.15 -11.07
N SER A 36 3.10 7.37 -11.23
CA SER A 36 4.40 7.73 -10.68
C SER A 36 4.36 7.78 -9.17
N ASP A 37 5.50 7.58 -8.52
CA ASP A 37 5.62 7.77 -7.06
C ASP A 37 5.16 9.17 -6.64
N THR A 38 5.41 10.18 -7.47
CA THR A 38 4.99 11.57 -7.19
C THR A 38 3.48 11.70 -7.19
N ASP A 39 2.81 11.12 -8.19
CA ASP A 39 1.35 11.13 -8.29
C ASP A 39 0.70 10.32 -7.18
N LEU A 40 1.26 9.15 -6.85
CA LEU A 40 0.78 8.29 -5.78
C LEU A 40 0.93 8.99 -4.41
N CYS A 41 2.09 9.60 -4.14
CA CYS A 41 2.28 10.38 -2.92
C CYS A 41 1.31 11.56 -2.82
N SER A 42 1.10 12.28 -3.92
CA SER A 42 0.14 13.39 -3.95
C SER A 42 -1.30 12.91 -3.75
N LEU A 43 -1.67 11.77 -4.34
CA LEU A 43 -2.96 11.13 -4.09
C LEU A 43 -3.15 10.76 -2.62
N LEU A 44 -2.17 10.11 -2.00
CA LEU A 44 -2.23 9.70 -0.59
C LEU A 44 -2.26 10.91 0.36
N LYS A 45 -1.54 12.00 0.04
CA LYS A 45 -1.59 13.27 0.80
C LYS A 45 -2.99 13.87 0.88
N LEU A 46 -3.80 13.68 -0.15
CA LEU A 46 -5.17 14.17 -0.19
C LEU A 46 -6.12 13.32 0.67
N GLN A 47 -5.70 12.14 1.13
CA GLN A 47 -6.53 11.18 1.86
C GLN A 47 -6.00 10.89 3.29
N PRO A 48 -5.94 11.89 4.18
CA PRO A 48 -5.43 11.70 5.55
C PRO A 48 -6.33 10.78 6.40
N PHE A 49 -7.56 10.54 5.98
CA PHE A 49 -8.53 9.68 6.65
C PHE A 49 -8.59 8.26 6.10
N LEU A 50 -7.67 7.90 5.20
CA LEU A 50 -7.64 6.58 4.58
C LEU A 50 -7.42 5.49 5.63
N VAL A 51 -8.36 4.56 5.72
CA VAL A 51 -8.35 3.40 6.62
C VAL A 51 -7.91 2.15 5.87
N GLU A 52 -8.30 2.02 4.60
CA GLU A 52 -7.98 0.88 3.74
C GLU A 52 -7.25 1.32 2.48
N LEU A 53 -6.08 0.73 2.25
CA LEU A 53 -5.32 0.88 1.02
C LEU A 53 -5.13 -0.49 0.37
N ARG A 54 -5.61 -0.61 -0.87
CA ARG A 54 -5.38 -1.77 -1.72
C ARG A 54 -4.61 -1.36 -2.96
N VAL A 55 -3.55 -2.09 -3.26
CA VAL A 55 -2.74 -1.89 -4.47
C VAL A 55 -2.50 -3.27 -5.09
N ARG A 56 -2.96 -3.44 -6.33
CA ARG A 56 -2.71 -4.67 -7.10
C ARG A 56 -1.94 -4.34 -8.37
N GLU A 57 -0.75 -4.91 -8.44
CA GLU A 57 0.14 -4.80 -9.58
C GLU A 57 -0.06 -5.95 -10.55
N ILE A 58 0.55 -5.78 -11.71
CA ILE A 58 0.67 -6.80 -12.73
C ILE A 58 2.09 -7.31 -12.70
N ARG A 59 2.27 -8.63 -12.79
CA ARG A 59 3.60 -9.21 -12.97
C ARG A 59 4.15 -8.83 -14.33
N ARG A 60 5.30 -8.14 -14.38
CA ARG A 60 5.84 -7.60 -15.63
C ARG A 60 6.13 -8.66 -16.68
N LYS A 61 6.57 -9.85 -16.25
CA LYS A 61 6.86 -10.98 -17.15
C LYS A 61 5.63 -11.50 -17.91
N ASP A 62 4.43 -11.31 -17.36
CA ASP A 62 3.20 -11.80 -17.96
C ASP A 62 2.67 -10.85 -19.05
N TYR A 63 3.23 -9.63 -19.14
CA TYR A 63 2.78 -8.60 -20.06
C TYR A 63 3.93 -8.08 -20.94
N ASN A 64 3.74 -8.20 -22.25
CA ASN A 64 4.66 -7.60 -23.21
C ASN A 64 4.35 -6.10 -23.35
N PHE A 65 4.95 -5.28 -22.47
CA PHE A 65 4.77 -3.81 -22.50
C PHE A 65 5.31 -3.15 -23.77
N ALA A 66 6.22 -3.81 -24.51
CA ALA A 66 6.74 -3.28 -25.77
C ALA A 66 5.65 -3.16 -26.88
N ARG A 67 4.44 -3.67 -26.63
CA ARG A 67 3.30 -3.62 -27.57
C ARG A 67 2.29 -2.50 -27.30
N TYR A 68 2.47 -1.68 -26.27
CA TYR A 68 1.54 -0.59 -25.94
C TYR A 68 2.14 0.78 -26.27
N THR A 69 2.32 1.06 -27.55
CA THR A 69 2.47 2.44 -28.03
C THR A 69 1.08 3.06 -28.13
N PHE A 70 0.83 4.16 -27.41
CA PHE A 70 -0.45 4.87 -27.46
C PHE A 70 -0.59 5.65 -28.77
N ASP A 71 0.55 6.08 -29.33
CA ASP A 71 0.76 6.59 -30.68
C ASP A 71 2.21 6.29 -31.12
N ASP A 72 2.56 6.60 -32.36
CA ASP A 72 3.91 6.39 -32.94
C ASP A 72 5.01 7.24 -32.25
N ARG A 73 4.70 7.98 -31.17
CA ARG A 73 5.59 8.96 -30.53
C ARG A 73 5.71 8.85 -29.01
N THR A 74 4.86 8.06 -28.35
CA THR A 74 4.82 7.93 -26.89
C THR A 74 4.94 6.47 -26.46
N VAL A 75 6.10 6.14 -25.89
CA VAL A 75 6.34 4.86 -25.25
C VAL A 75 5.70 4.91 -23.87
N PHE A 76 4.64 4.15 -23.66
CA PHE A 76 4.06 3.98 -22.32
C PHE A 76 5.01 3.14 -21.48
N GLN A 77 5.63 3.77 -20.47
CA GLN A 77 6.43 3.06 -19.49
C GLN A 77 5.56 2.73 -18.28
N PHE A 78 5.24 1.44 -18.13
CA PHE A 78 4.55 0.97 -16.92
C PHE A 78 5.46 1.16 -15.70
N GLN A 79 4.95 1.90 -14.73
CA GLN A 79 5.53 2.12 -13.42
C GLN A 79 4.76 1.28 -12.39
N ASP A 80 5.49 0.57 -11.55
CA ASP A 80 4.94 -0.16 -10.41
C ASP A 80 4.61 0.83 -9.28
N LEU A 81 3.67 0.46 -8.43
CA LEU A 81 3.15 1.31 -7.36
C LEU A 81 3.78 0.97 -6.01
N ILE A 82 4.09 -0.31 -5.80
CA ILE A 82 4.66 -0.88 -4.58
C ILE A 82 6.19 -0.74 -4.66
N THR A 83 6.62 0.52 -4.67
CA THR A 83 8.03 0.90 -4.71
C THR A 83 8.60 1.04 -3.29
N PRO A 84 9.94 1.05 -3.14
CA PRO A 84 10.57 1.41 -1.88
C PRO A 84 10.15 2.78 -1.34
N LEU A 85 9.81 3.73 -2.23
CA LEU A 85 9.33 5.04 -1.85
C LEU A 85 7.92 4.96 -1.24
N LEU A 86 7.00 4.19 -1.82
CA LEU A 86 5.69 3.94 -1.21
C LEU A 86 5.85 3.32 0.18
N LEU A 87 6.66 2.26 0.32
CA LEU A 87 6.83 1.57 1.60
C LEU A 87 7.43 2.47 2.68
N THR A 88 8.40 3.30 2.31
CA THR A 88 8.99 4.32 3.20
C THR A 88 7.97 5.38 3.60
N THR A 89 7.16 5.83 2.64
CA THR A 89 6.10 6.83 2.86
C THR A 89 4.98 6.32 3.76
N LEU A 90 4.69 5.02 3.69
CA LEU A 90 3.79 4.33 4.60
C LEU A 90 4.44 4.03 5.95
N HIS A 91 5.72 4.27 6.19
CA HIS A 91 6.33 4.03 7.50
C HIS A 91 5.82 5.05 8.54
N ALA A 92 5.49 4.62 9.77
CA ALA A 92 4.89 5.51 10.77
C ALA A 92 5.86 6.60 11.29
N PHE A 93 7.15 6.27 11.35
CA PHE A 93 8.19 7.10 11.98
C PHE A 93 9.40 7.25 11.06
N ASP A 94 9.20 7.57 9.79
CA ASP A 94 10.35 7.91 8.96
C ASP A 94 11.00 9.20 9.50
N ARG A 95 12.19 9.05 10.09
CA ARG A 95 12.97 10.14 10.71
C ARG A 95 13.82 10.89 9.69
N GLY A 96 13.85 10.46 8.42
CA GLY A 96 14.68 11.05 7.38
C GLY A 96 14.18 12.38 6.83
N LEU A 97 12.86 12.60 6.84
CA LEU A 97 12.23 13.85 6.44
C LEU A 97 11.78 14.60 7.69
N ALA A 98 12.51 15.65 8.07
CA ALA A 98 12.24 16.44 9.26
C ALA A 98 10.75 16.80 9.39
N SER A 99 10.10 16.29 10.45
CA SER A 99 8.77 16.69 10.94
C SER A 99 7.51 16.33 10.15
N SER A 100 7.57 15.56 9.06
CA SER A 100 6.33 15.21 8.33
C SER A 100 5.58 14.06 9.01
N SER A 101 4.33 14.32 9.42
CA SER A 101 3.36 13.27 9.76
C SER A 101 3.25 12.25 8.62
N PRO A 102 3.00 10.96 8.90
CA PRO A 102 2.81 9.97 7.85
C PRO A 102 1.65 10.36 6.93
N LEU A 103 1.73 10.02 5.64
CA LEU A 103 0.73 10.48 4.65
C LEU A 103 -0.68 9.97 4.92
N VAL A 104 -0.77 8.72 5.39
CA VAL A 104 -2.04 8.06 5.70
C VAL A 104 -2.02 7.67 7.17
N PRO A 105 -2.20 8.63 8.10
CA PRO A 105 -2.06 8.37 9.52
C PRO A 105 -3.12 7.38 10.01
N LYS A 106 -4.29 7.30 9.37
CA LYS A 106 -5.39 6.43 9.78
C LYS A 106 -5.41 5.03 9.15
N LEU A 107 -4.35 4.65 8.43
CA LEU A 107 -4.32 3.37 7.72
C LEU A 107 -4.28 2.20 8.70
N GLU A 108 -5.28 1.32 8.57
CA GLU A 108 -5.47 0.12 9.39
C GLU A 108 -5.45 -1.16 8.56
N ASN A 109 -5.92 -1.10 7.31
CA ASN A 109 -6.03 -2.26 6.42
C ASN A 109 -5.15 -2.06 5.19
N LEU A 110 -4.24 -2.99 4.97
CA LEU A 110 -3.32 -2.97 3.83
C LEU A 110 -3.49 -4.22 2.99
N HIS A 111 -3.70 -4.06 1.69
CA HIS A 111 -3.75 -5.17 0.74
C HIS A 111 -2.81 -4.89 -0.43
N PHE A 112 -1.73 -5.66 -0.52
CA PHE A 112 -0.80 -5.61 -1.64
C PHE A 112 -0.81 -6.89 -2.46
N ALA A 113 -0.85 -6.75 -3.79
CA ALA A 113 -0.40 -7.77 -4.73
C ALA A 113 0.75 -7.17 -5.55
N ALA A 114 1.99 -7.54 -5.23
CA ALA A 114 3.19 -6.90 -5.76
C ALA A 114 3.94 -7.78 -6.76
N ASP A 115 4.60 -7.18 -7.76
CA ASP A 115 5.52 -7.93 -8.63
C ASP A 115 6.69 -8.46 -7.79
N GLY A 116 6.80 -9.80 -7.72
CA GLY A 116 7.84 -10.45 -6.95
C GLY A 116 9.25 -10.12 -7.41
N ASP A 117 9.49 -9.78 -8.67
CA ASP A 117 10.83 -9.42 -9.13
C ASP A 117 11.33 -8.08 -8.55
N LEU A 118 10.43 -7.23 -8.06
CA LEU A 118 10.74 -5.87 -7.61
C LEU A 118 10.38 -5.60 -6.14
N PHE A 119 9.55 -6.46 -5.55
CA PHE A 119 9.09 -6.31 -4.19
C PHE A 119 10.24 -6.47 -3.16
N ASP A 120 10.40 -5.49 -2.28
CA ASP A 120 11.38 -5.51 -1.19
C ASP A 120 10.74 -6.04 0.12
N ASP A 121 10.94 -7.34 0.36
CA ASP A 121 10.42 -8.04 1.53
C ASP A 121 10.87 -7.41 2.86
N VAL A 122 12.11 -6.90 2.92
CA VAL A 122 12.68 -6.34 4.14
C VAL A 122 12.06 -5.00 4.47
N LEU A 123 11.93 -4.15 3.45
CA LEU A 123 11.36 -2.83 3.63
C LEU A 123 9.86 -2.93 3.93
N PHE A 124 9.16 -3.86 3.29
CA PHE A 124 7.76 -4.15 3.61
C PHE A 124 7.61 -4.57 5.07
N TRP A 125 8.42 -5.51 5.54
CA TRP A 125 8.43 -5.93 6.94
C TRP A 125 8.64 -4.74 7.90
N LYS A 126 9.65 -3.90 7.64
CA LYS A 126 9.94 -2.73 8.46
C LYS A 126 8.75 -1.77 8.51
N MET A 127 8.11 -1.52 7.38
CA MET A 127 6.91 -0.69 7.29
C MET A 127 5.77 -1.28 8.14
N VAL A 128 5.49 -2.58 8.03
CA VAL A 128 4.44 -3.25 8.83
C VAL A 128 4.70 -3.11 10.32
N VAL A 129 5.92 -3.41 10.79
CA VAL A 129 6.27 -3.30 12.22
C VAL A 129 6.18 -1.86 12.71
N SER A 130 6.56 -0.88 11.88
CA SER A 130 6.50 0.53 12.27
C SER A 130 5.08 1.00 12.63
N ARG A 131 4.06 0.35 12.04
CA ARG A 131 2.65 0.65 12.24
C ARG A 131 1.92 -0.37 13.10
N TRP A 132 2.58 -1.40 13.59
CA TRP A 132 1.92 -2.42 14.37
C TRP A 132 2.25 -2.25 15.84
N VAL A 133 1.21 -2.12 16.65
CA VAL A 133 1.29 -2.15 18.11
C VAL A 133 0.44 -3.34 18.57
N PRO A 134 0.98 -4.27 19.38
CA PRO A 134 0.19 -5.34 19.95
C PRO A 134 -1.03 -4.76 20.65
N ASN A 135 -2.21 -5.32 20.42
CA ASN A 135 -3.36 -5.04 21.28
C ASN A 135 -2.97 -5.51 22.67
N SER A 136 -2.75 -4.58 23.59
CA SER A 136 -2.35 -4.93 24.95
C SER A 136 -3.58 -5.43 25.68
N ASP A 137 -3.83 -6.74 25.60
CA ASP A 137 -4.86 -7.50 26.31
C ASP A 137 -5.87 -6.66 27.10
N ALA A 138 -7.13 -6.72 26.63
CA ALA A 138 -8.36 -6.01 26.99
C ALA A 138 -8.76 -5.88 28.49
N GLY A 139 -7.83 -6.03 29.44
CA GLY A 139 -8.01 -5.77 30.87
C GLY A 139 -7.40 -4.47 31.37
N SER A 140 -6.48 -3.83 30.64
CA SER A 140 -5.90 -2.54 31.05
C SER A 140 -6.62 -1.39 30.34
N ARG A 141 -7.50 -0.70 31.07
CA ARG A 141 -8.29 0.49 30.67
C ARG A 141 -7.47 1.71 30.18
N ARG A 142 -6.19 1.52 29.83
CA ARG A 142 -5.26 2.54 29.32
C ARG A 142 -4.97 2.43 27.81
N GLU A 143 -5.64 1.52 27.10
CA GLU A 143 -5.35 1.12 25.70
C GLU A 143 -5.43 2.23 24.63
N ASN A 144 -5.89 3.44 24.93
CA ASN A 144 -5.93 4.52 23.94
C ASN A 144 -4.80 5.56 24.08
N ALA A 145 -3.90 5.45 25.06
CA ALA A 145 -2.92 6.52 25.30
C ALA A 145 -1.80 6.60 24.23
N SER A 146 -1.35 5.47 23.68
CA SER A 146 -0.21 5.45 22.75
C SER A 146 -0.57 5.88 21.32
N ALA A 147 -1.73 5.49 20.79
CA ALA A 147 -2.19 5.95 19.47
C ALA A 147 -2.62 7.43 19.49
N SER A 148 -3.16 7.89 20.63
CA SER A 148 -3.53 9.30 20.82
C SER A 148 -2.32 10.23 20.92
N ALA A 149 -1.16 9.71 21.36
CA ALA A 149 0.05 10.51 21.51
C ALA A 149 0.74 10.81 20.17
N THR A 150 0.61 9.92 19.18
CA THR A 150 1.27 10.07 17.86
C THR A 150 0.32 10.45 16.73
N GLY A 151 -0.99 10.26 16.91
CA GLY A 151 -1.99 10.55 15.87
C GLY A 151 -1.97 9.56 14.70
N VAL A 152 -1.31 8.41 14.85
CA VAL A 152 -1.16 7.38 13.81
C VAL A 152 -1.89 6.11 14.26
N SER A 153 -2.89 5.67 13.50
CA SER A 153 -3.56 4.38 13.66
C SER A 153 -2.60 3.23 13.37
N CYS A 154 -2.81 2.13 14.07
CA CYS A 154 -2.01 0.92 13.90
C CYS A 154 -2.62 -0.01 12.84
N LEU A 155 -1.79 -0.69 12.07
CA LEU A 155 -2.25 -1.74 11.16
C LEU A 155 -2.94 -2.86 11.94
N ARG A 156 -4.12 -3.24 11.44
CA ARG A 156 -4.99 -4.30 11.96
C ARG A 156 -5.01 -5.51 11.02
N SER A 157 -5.08 -5.26 9.72
CA SER A 157 -5.10 -6.30 8.69
C SER A 157 -4.06 -6.03 7.61
N VAL A 158 -3.33 -7.07 7.22
CA VAL A 158 -2.31 -7.05 6.17
C VAL A 158 -2.48 -8.28 5.29
N LYS A 159 -2.92 -8.06 4.06
CA LYS A 159 -2.98 -9.07 2.99
C LYS A 159 -1.85 -8.83 2.01
N LEU A 160 -1.05 -9.84 1.74
CA LEU A 160 0.07 -9.76 0.81
C LEU A 160 0.04 -10.92 -0.18
N CYS A 161 0.14 -10.60 -1.46
CA CYS A 161 0.43 -11.54 -2.54
C CYS A 161 1.74 -11.09 -3.22
N VAL A 162 2.72 -11.99 -3.32
CA VAL A 162 3.98 -11.72 -4.04
C VAL A 162 3.97 -12.50 -5.34
N LEU A 163 3.77 -11.79 -6.44
CA LEU A 163 3.53 -12.41 -7.74
C LEU A 163 4.78 -13.11 -8.25
N GLY A 164 4.66 -14.40 -8.53
CA GLY A 164 5.70 -15.16 -9.20
C GLY A 164 6.84 -15.67 -8.31
N ARG A 165 6.80 -15.43 -6.99
CA ARG A 165 7.70 -16.09 -6.02
C ARG A 165 7.09 -16.17 -4.62
N ALA A 166 7.71 -16.97 -3.77
CA ALA A 166 7.43 -16.93 -2.33
C ALA A 166 8.08 -15.70 -1.67
N LEU A 167 7.52 -15.30 -0.53
CA LEU A 167 8.14 -14.33 0.37
C LEU A 167 9.41 -14.94 0.98
N ARG A 168 10.43 -14.13 1.25
CA ARG A 168 11.66 -14.58 1.91
C ARG A 168 11.34 -15.20 3.27
N GLU A 169 11.95 -16.34 3.56
CA GLU A 169 11.60 -17.19 4.69
C GLU A 169 11.71 -16.48 6.05
N ASP A 170 12.75 -15.68 6.27
CA ASP A 170 12.91 -14.94 7.53
C ASP A 170 11.85 -13.84 7.72
N VAL A 171 11.34 -13.26 6.62
CA VAL A 171 10.27 -12.26 6.65
C VAL A 171 8.92 -12.93 6.86
N ASP A 172 8.64 -14.04 6.18
CA ASP A 172 7.43 -14.85 6.41
C ASP A 172 7.36 -15.30 7.87
N LEU A 173 8.47 -15.83 8.41
CA LEU A 173 8.55 -16.24 9.80
C LEU A 173 8.20 -15.07 10.73
N LYS A 174 8.79 -13.88 10.53
CA LYS A 174 8.51 -12.69 11.34
C LYS A 174 7.05 -12.23 11.26
N LEU A 175 6.44 -12.23 10.06
CA LEU A 175 5.02 -11.87 9.88
C LEU A 175 4.09 -12.89 10.54
N ARG A 176 4.41 -14.19 10.48
CA ARG A 176 3.68 -15.23 11.23
C ARG A 176 3.76 -15.04 12.75
N HIS A 177 4.86 -14.51 13.27
CA HIS A 177 4.96 -14.15 14.68
C HIS A 177 4.02 -12.98 15.02
N LEU A 178 3.96 -11.94 14.16
CA LEU A 178 2.99 -10.85 14.34
C LEU A 178 1.54 -11.36 14.28
N LYS A 179 1.25 -12.33 13.39
CA LYS A 179 -0.06 -12.96 13.31
C LYS A 179 -0.48 -13.60 14.63
N LYS A 180 0.44 -14.37 15.24
CA LYS A 180 0.21 -14.98 16.56
C LYS A 180 0.02 -13.94 17.66
N ALA A 181 0.59 -12.74 17.50
CA ALA A 181 0.45 -11.63 18.42
C ALA A 181 -0.77 -10.72 18.14
N GLY A 182 -1.64 -11.10 17.20
CA GLY A 182 -2.93 -10.44 16.96
C GLY A 182 -3.01 -9.57 15.71
N LEU A 183 -1.97 -9.50 14.86
CA LEU A 183 -2.10 -8.94 13.52
C LEU A 183 -2.93 -9.88 12.63
N ASP A 184 -3.95 -9.38 11.94
CA ASP A 184 -4.63 -10.17 10.90
C ASP A 184 -3.76 -10.21 9.63
N PHE A 185 -2.80 -11.13 9.59
CA PHE A 185 -1.93 -11.32 8.43
C PHE A 185 -2.35 -12.52 7.57
N ALA A 186 -2.45 -12.29 6.27
CA ALA A 186 -2.69 -13.32 5.27
C ALA A 186 -1.68 -13.21 4.11
N LEU A 187 -0.92 -14.28 3.88
CA LEU A 187 -0.16 -14.47 2.65
C LEU A 187 -1.08 -15.17 1.65
N LEU A 188 -1.41 -14.46 0.57
CA LEU A 188 -2.29 -14.95 -0.48
C LEU A 188 -1.49 -15.74 -1.51
N SER A 189 -2.09 -16.81 -2.01
CA SER A 189 -1.51 -17.61 -3.09
C SER A 189 -1.66 -16.89 -4.43
N ASN A 190 -0.71 -17.12 -5.34
CA ASN A 190 -0.77 -16.62 -6.73
C ASN A 190 -1.96 -17.20 -7.52
N GLU A 191 -2.61 -18.23 -6.99
CA GLU A 191 -3.81 -18.82 -7.56
C GLU A 191 -5.04 -18.00 -7.16
N ILE A 192 -5.26 -16.93 -7.93
CA ILE A 192 -6.59 -16.46 -8.29
C ILE A 192 -7.52 -16.20 -7.08
N GLU A 193 -7.39 -15.01 -6.47
CA GLU A 193 -8.56 -14.36 -5.85
C GLU A 193 -9.53 -13.92 -6.96
N ASN A 194 -10.20 -14.89 -7.59
CA ASN A 194 -11.51 -14.68 -8.22
C ASN A 194 -12.56 -14.60 -7.10
N GLU A 195 -12.42 -13.65 -6.19
CA GLU A 195 -13.55 -13.28 -5.34
C GLU A 195 -14.46 -12.38 -6.17
N ARG A 196 -15.57 -12.99 -6.59
CA ARG A 196 -16.78 -12.36 -7.14
C ARG A 196 -17.45 -11.48 -6.09
#